data_AF-P72983-F1
#
_entry.id   AF-P72983-F1
#
_cell.length_a   1.000
_cell.length_b   1.000
_cell.length_c   1.000
_cell.angle_alpha   90.00
_cell.angle_beta   90.00
_cell.angle_gamma   90.00
#
_symmetry.space_group_name_H-M   'P 1'
#
loop_
_entity.id
_entity.type
_entity.pdbx_description
1 polymer ?
#
loop_
_entity_poly.entity_id
_entity_poly.type
_entity_poly.pdbx_seq_one_letter_code
_entity_poly.pdbx_strand_id
1 'polypeptide(L)'
;MQRTRLNTIVEVRGQQLSQFFRNPWRRISLSLLSFLFGFFVGTAVATTAGQNSQWDVVCAAFILLFCELVNRWFYRRGVKMGDLQAEVLNIFKMGVSYSLFLEAFKLGS
;
A
#
# COMPACT_ATOMS: atom_id res chain seq x y z
N MET A 1 -7.17 22.15 18.19
CA MET A 1 -6.16 22.43 17.15
C MET A 1 -6.73 23.45 16.19
N GLN A 2 -5.99 24.51 15.88
CA GLN A 2 -6.43 25.59 15.00
C GLN A 2 -6.67 25.03 13.59
N ARG A 3 -7.85 25.26 13.01
CA ARG A 3 -8.09 24.92 11.60
C ARG A 3 -7.23 25.86 10.75
N THR A 4 -6.06 25.38 10.35
CA THR A 4 -5.23 26.08 9.37
C THR A 4 -5.88 25.95 8.00
N ARG A 5 -5.65 26.93 7.11
CA ARG A 5 -6.15 26.86 5.73
C ARG A 5 -5.70 25.57 5.02
N LEU A 6 -4.48 25.10 5.32
CA LEU A 6 -3.96 23.83 4.81
C LEU A 6 -4.79 22.65 5.29
N ASN A 7 -5.14 22.61 6.59
CA ASN A 7 -5.97 21.54 7.13
C ASN A 7 -7.35 21.48 6.46
N THR A 8 -7.98 22.65 6.23
CA THR A 8 -9.28 22.70 5.53
C THR A 8 -9.17 22.18 4.10
N ILE A 9 -8.10 22.51 3.36
CA ILE A 9 -7.88 22.00 2.00
C ILE A 9 -7.69 20.48 2.02
N VAL A 10 -6.87 19.95 2.94
CA VAL A 10 -6.63 18.50 3.06
C VAL A 10 -7.91 17.76 3.42
N GLU A 11 -8.71 18.27 4.36
CA GLU A 11 -10.00 17.68 4.76
C GLU A 11 -11.01 17.66 3.60
N VAL A 12 -11.17 18.78 2.88
CA VAL A 12 -12.11 18.87 1.75
C VAL A 12 -11.68 17.93 0.62
N ARG A 13 -10.39 17.87 0.29
CA ARG A 13 -9.88 16.96 -0.75
C ARG A 13 -10.07 15.49 -0.35
N GLY A 14 -9.81 15.15 0.92
CA GLY A 14 -10.04 13.79 1.44
C GLY A 14 -11.50 13.36 1.34
N GLN A 15 -12.43 14.26 1.68
CA GLN A 15 -13.87 14.01 1.57
C GLN A 15 -14.35 13.91 0.12
N GLN A 16 -13.84 14.76 -0.78
CA GLN A 16 -14.17 14.66 -2.21
C GLN A 16 -13.70 13.34 -2.81
N LEU A 17 -12.49 12.89 -2.45
CA LEU A 17 -11.95 11.62 -2.93
C LEU A 17 -12.79 10.44 -2.43
N SER A 18 -13.16 10.42 -1.15
CA SER A 18 -14.00 9.34 -0.59
C SER A 18 -15.41 9.34 -1.18
N GLN A 19 -15.99 10.51 -1.46
CA GLN A 19 -17.27 10.62 -2.15
C GLN A 19 -17.20 10.11 -3.60
N PHE A 20 -16.11 10.45 -4.32
CA PHE A 20 -15.90 10.03 -5.71
C PHE A 20 -15.83 8.50 -5.85
N PHE A 21 -15.21 7.81 -4.89
CA PHE A 21 -15.09 6.35 -4.86
C PHE A 21 -16.17 5.64 -4.04
N ARG A 22 -17.25 6.33 -3.68
CA ARG A 22 -18.41 5.70 -3.02
C ARG A 22 -19.13 4.70 -3.93
N ASN A 23 -18.99 4.83 -5.27
CA ASN A 23 -19.54 3.87 -6.21
C ASN A 23 -18.80 2.52 -6.09
N PRO A 24 -19.50 1.39 -5.84
CA PRO A 24 -18.88 0.10 -5.60
C PRO A 24 -17.97 -0.36 -6.75
N TRP A 25 -18.37 -0.12 -8.01
CA TRP A 25 -17.56 -0.52 -9.17
C TRP A 25 -16.21 0.20 -9.21
N ARG A 26 -16.21 1.50 -8.91
CA ARG A 26 -14.99 2.32 -8.93
C ARG A 26 -14.07 1.98 -7.76
N ARG A 27 -14.65 1.62 -6.62
CA ARG A 27 -13.90 1.12 -5.46
C ARG A 27 -13.24 -0.21 -5.77
N ILE A 28 -13.95 -1.17 -6.37
CA ILE A 28 -13.38 -2.46 -6.81
C ILE A 28 -12.24 -2.24 -7.81
N SER A 29 -12.43 -1.38 -8.82
CA SER A 29 -11.38 -1.05 -9.78
C SER A 29 -10.15 -0.43 -9.10
N LEU A 30 -10.36 0.48 -8.15
CA LEU A 30 -9.26 1.08 -7.38
C LEU A 30 -8.53 0.05 -6.52
N SER A 31 -9.27 -0.83 -5.85
CA SER A 31 -8.72 -1.94 -5.06
C SER A 31 -7.89 -2.88 -5.93
N LEU A 32 -8.41 -3.27 -7.10
CA LEU A 32 -7.67 -4.10 -8.05
C LEU A 32 -6.42 -3.40 -8.58
N LEU A 33 -6.52 -2.13 -8.95
CA LEU A 33 -5.38 -1.33 -9.39
C LEU A 33 -4.32 -1.22 -8.29
N SER A 34 -4.74 -1.00 -7.05
CA SER A 34 -3.86 -0.94 -5.90
C SER A 34 -3.14 -2.27 -5.65
N PHE A 35 -3.85 -3.39 -5.78
CA PHE A 35 -3.28 -4.72 -5.65
C PHE A 35 -2.24 -4.99 -6.75
N LEU A 36 -2.61 -4.73 -8.02
CA LEU A 36 -1.72 -4.91 -9.17
C LEU A 36 -0.51 -3.97 -9.13
N PHE A 37 -0.69 -2.75 -8.65
CA PHE A 37 0.41 -1.82 -8.46
C PHE A 37 1.36 -2.29 -7.36
N GLY A 38 0.82 -2.79 -6.24
CA GLY A 38 1.63 -3.44 -5.20
C GLY A 38 2.39 -4.66 -5.73
N PHE A 39 1.72 -5.50 -6.52
CA PHE A 39 2.33 -6.64 -7.17
C PHE A 39 3.49 -6.23 -8.08
N PHE A 40 3.26 -5.23 -8.94
CA PHE A 40 4.29 -4.68 -9.82
C PHE A 40 5.50 -4.16 -9.03
N VAL A 41 5.28 -3.37 -7.98
CA VAL A 41 6.37 -2.86 -7.14
C VAL A 41 7.15 -4.00 -6.49
N GLY A 42 6.48 -4.99 -5.91
CA GLY A 42 7.18 -6.10 -5.26
C GLY A 42 7.97 -6.96 -6.25
N THR A 43 7.44 -7.22 -7.45
CA THR A 43 8.22 -7.88 -8.52
C THR A 43 9.43 -7.06 -8.94
N ALA A 44 9.28 -5.74 -9.14
CA ALA A 44 10.38 -4.86 -9.51
C ALA A 44 11.49 -4.83 -8.45
N VAL A 45 11.11 -4.80 -7.17
CA VAL A 45 12.06 -4.87 -6.04
C VAL A 45 12.79 -6.21 -6.05
N ALA A 46 12.07 -7.33 -6.18
CA ALA A 46 12.68 -8.66 -6.24
C ALA A 46 13.66 -8.79 -7.41
N THR A 47 13.28 -8.33 -8.60
CA THR A 47 14.17 -8.39 -9.78
C THR A 47 15.38 -7.48 -9.67
N THR A 48 15.28 -6.35 -8.97
CA THR A 48 16.40 -5.42 -8.81
C THR A 48 17.35 -5.88 -7.71
N ALA A 49 16.81 -6.33 -6.57
CA ALA A 49 17.59 -6.84 -5.45
C ALA A 49 18.27 -8.18 -5.78
N GLY A 50 17.58 -9.04 -6.53
CA GLY A 50 18.06 -10.37 -6.92
C GLY A 50 19.20 -10.38 -7.93
N GLN A 51 19.46 -9.28 -8.66
CA GLN A 51 20.50 -9.25 -9.71
C GLN A 51 21.89 -9.64 -9.23
N ASN A 52 22.33 -9.07 -8.09
CA ASN A 52 23.62 -9.36 -7.49
C ASN A 52 23.52 -10.13 -6.16
N SER A 53 22.30 -10.43 -5.68
CA SER A 53 22.02 -11.05 -4.36
C SER A 53 22.59 -10.32 -3.12
N GLN A 54 23.31 -9.21 -3.31
CA GLN A 54 23.91 -8.43 -2.22
C GLN A 54 22.91 -7.50 -1.52
N TRP A 55 21.88 -7.05 -2.24
CA TRP A 55 20.92 -6.06 -1.74
C TRP A 55 19.69 -6.67 -1.08
N ASP A 56 19.55 -8.01 -1.10
CA ASP A 56 18.35 -8.71 -0.65
C ASP A 56 18.01 -8.38 0.83
N VAL A 57 18.99 -8.46 1.73
CA VAL A 57 18.80 -8.17 3.16
C VAL A 57 18.38 -6.71 3.39
N VAL A 58 18.97 -5.77 2.68
CA VAL A 58 18.67 -4.34 2.81
C VAL A 58 17.25 -4.06 2.28
N CYS A 59 16.91 -4.59 1.11
CA CYS A 59 15.58 -4.46 0.52
C CYS A 59 14.50 -5.10 1.40
N ALA A 60 14.77 -6.29 1.96
CA ALA A 60 13.89 -6.96 2.90
C ALA A 60 13.64 -6.10 4.15
N ALA A 61 14.70 -5.51 4.73
CA ALA A 61 14.57 -4.60 5.88
C ALA A 61 13.71 -3.36 5.55
N PHE A 62 13.91 -2.75 4.37
CA PHE A 62 13.09 -1.63 3.91
C PHE A 62 11.61 -2.01 3.72
N ILE A 63 11.33 -3.16 3.11
CA ILE A 63 9.95 -3.66 2.91
C ILE A 63 9.29 -3.94 4.26
N LEU A 64 9.99 -4.57 5.20
CA LEU A 64 9.47 -4.85 6.54
C LEU A 64 9.18 -3.55 7.30
N LEU A 65 10.08 -2.58 7.25
CA LEU A 65 9.89 -1.27 7.87
C LEU A 65 8.68 -0.55 7.25
N PHE A 66 8.54 -0.59 5.93
CA PHE A 66 7.37 -0.05 5.23
C PHE A 66 6.07 -0.73 5.71
N CYS A 67 6.03 -2.07 5.74
CA CYS A 67 4.88 -2.83 6.22
C CYS A 67 4.51 -2.47 7.66
N GLU A 68 5.50 -2.34 8.54
CA GLU A 68 5.29 -1.99 9.94
C GLU A 68 4.78 -0.55 10.09
N LEU A 69 5.30 0.41 9.32
CA LEU A 69 4.79 1.78 9.32
C LEU A 69 3.33 1.85 8.84
N VAL A 70 2.96 1.10 7.80
CA VAL A 70 1.58 1.01 7.30
C VAL A 70 0.67 0.40 8.37
N ASN A 71 1.08 -0.72 8.99
CA ASN A 71 0.32 -1.37 10.05
C ASN A 71 0.15 -0.44 11.27
N ARG A 72 1.25 0.17 11.74
CA ARG A 72 1.22 1.11 12.86
C ARG A 72 0.30 2.29 12.57
N TRP A 73 0.28 2.80 11.35
CA TRP A 73 -0.63 3.86 10.95
C TRP A 73 -2.09 3.41 10.98
N PHE A 74 -2.38 2.22 10.45
CA PHE A 74 -3.70 1.62 10.43
C PHE A 74 -4.26 1.38 11.84
N TYR A 75 -3.47 0.76 12.72
CA TYR A 75 -3.90 0.43 14.08
C TYR A 75 -3.92 1.64 15.02
N ARG A 76 -2.97 2.58 14.90
CA ARG A 76 -2.90 3.74 15.81
C ARG A 76 -4.04 4.74 15.61
N ARG A 77 -4.54 4.89 14.38
CA ARG A 77 -5.61 5.87 14.09
C ARG A 77 -7.00 5.36 14.44
N GLY A 78 -7.16 4.08 14.80
CA GLY A 78 -8.49 3.48 14.94
C GLY A 78 -9.29 3.67 13.66
N VAL A 79 -8.68 3.34 12.52
CA VAL A 79 -9.25 3.58 11.19
C VAL A 79 -10.68 3.06 11.14
N LYS A 80 -11.62 3.94 10.82
CA LYS A 80 -13.03 3.59 10.70
C LYS A 80 -13.22 2.72 9.45
N MET A 81 -14.14 1.75 9.53
CA MET A 81 -14.58 1.00 8.34
C MET A 81 -14.97 1.99 7.23
N GLY A 82 -14.27 1.91 6.08
CA GLY A 82 -14.53 2.75 4.91
C GLY A 82 -13.54 3.89 4.65
N ASP A 83 -12.44 4.02 5.40
CA ASP A 83 -11.36 4.93 4.99
C ASP A 83 -10.65 4.41 3.74
N LEU A 84 -10.92 5.07 2.61
CA LEU A 84 -10.37 4.71 1.31
C LEU A 84 -8.83 4.74 1.30
N GLN A 85 -8.20 5.69 2.00
CA GLN A 85 -6.74 5.81 1.97
C GLN A 85 -6.10 4.60 2.66
N ALA A 86 -6.66 4.20 3.79
CA ALA A 86 -6.21 3.04 4.55
C ALA A 86 -6.46 1.73 3.80
N GLU A 87 -7.61 1.60 3.14
CA GLU A 87 -7.93 0.45 2.31
C GLU A 87 -6.94 0.29 1.15
N VAL A 88 -6.71 1.35 0.37
CA VAL A 88 -5.77 1.34 -0.76
C VAL A 88 -4.37 0.96 -0.28
N LEU A 89 -3.87 1.59 0.80
CA LEU A 89 -2.55 1.27 1.33
C LEU A 89 -2.44 -0.17 1.82
N ASN A 90 -3.50 -0.71 2.44
CA ASN A 90 -3.49 -2.10 2.90
C ASN A 90 -3.53 -3.09 1.73
N ILE A 91 -4.32 -2.79 0.69
CA ILE A 91 -4.40 -3.64 -0.52
C ILE A 91 -3.10 -3.58 -1.32
N PHE A 92 -2.48 -2.41 -1.42
CA PHE A 92 -1.13 -2.26 -1.98
C PHE A 92 -0.12 -3.13 -1.23
N LYS A 93 -0.11 -3.05 0.11
CA LYS A 93 0.75 -3.90 0.96
C LYS A 93 0.53 -5.39 0.70
N MET A 94 -0.73 -5.82 0.57
CA MET A 94 -1.06 -7.22 0.23
C MET A 94 -0.50 -7.61 -1.15
N GLY A 95 -0.61 -6.74 -2.16
CA GLY A 95 -0.03 -6.97 -3.48
C GLY A 95 1.50 -7.12 -3.44
N VAL A 96 2.20 -6.26 -2.70
CA VAL A 96 3.66 -6.36 -2.50
C VAL A 96 4.01 -7.69 -1.85
N SER A 97 3.40 -8.02 -0.71
CA SER A 97 3.69 -9.29 -0.01
C SER A 97 3.41 -10.50 -0.90
N TYR A 98 2.27 -10.52 -1.59
CA TYR A 98 1.90 -11.62 -2.48
C TYR A 98 2.92 -11.83 -3.60
N SER A 99 3.36 -10.75 -4.25
CA SER A 99 4.38 -10.87 -5.31
C SER A 99 5.71 -11.42 -4.80
N LEU A 100 6.17 -10.99 -3.62
CA LEU A 100 7.42 -11.48 -3.04
C LEU A 100 7.35 -12.98 -2.71
N PHE A 101 6.23 -13.43 -2.14
CA PHE A 101 6.02 -14.86 -1.90
C PHE A 101 5.95 -15.66 -3.20
N LEU A 102 5.36 -15.09 -4.25
CA LEU A 102 5.26 -15.73 -5.55
C LEU A 102 6.65 -15.86 -6.21
N GLU A 103 7.47 -14.81 -6.17
CA GLU A 103 8.87 -14.88 -6.64
C GLU A 103 9.71 -15.86 -5.81
N ALA A 104 9.55 -15.88 -4.49
CA ALA A 104 10.20 -16.87 -3.63
C ALA A 104 9.77 -18.30 -3.97
N PHE A 105 8.49 -18.53 -4.27
CA PHE A 105 7.99 -19.83 -4.70
C PHE A 105 8.57 -20.25 -6.06
N LYS A 106 8.63 -19.34 -7.04
CA LYS A 106 9.22 -19.60 -8.37
C LYS A 106 10.70 -20.00 -8.32
N LEU A 107 11.46 -19.41 -7.39
CA LEU A 107 12.90 -19.67 -7.25
C LEU A 107 13.20 -20.86 -6.33
N GLY A 108 12.29 -21.12 -5.37
CA GLY A 108 12.43 -22.21 -4.40
C GLY A 108 11.84 -23.55 -4.84
N SER A 109 11.04 -23.58 -5.90
CA SER A 109 10.56 -24.81 -6.56
C SER A 109 11.55 -25.30 -7.62
#